data_AF-A0A562QQN7-F1
#
_entry.id   AF-A0A562QQN7-F1
#
_cell.length_a   1.000
_cell.length_b   1.000
_cell.length_c   1.000
_cell.angle_alpha   90.00
_cell.angle_beta   90.00
_cell.angle_gamma   90.00
#
_symmetry.space_group_name_H-M   'P 1'
#
loop_
_entity.id
_entity.type
_entity.pdbx_description
1 polymer ?
#
loop_
_entity_poly.entity_id
_entity_poly.type
_entity_poly.pdbx_seq_one_letter_code
_entity_poly.pdbx_strand_id
1 'polypeptide(L)'
;MGRGWILSIQVAAVYVGTVVGAGFATGREIVEFFTQYGLFGIAGISIAGLLFILLGTKMMILSKRIDANSYQELTIFLFGRFIGRFVNLLMLIVLLGITSVMLSGAGAIFEEQLGLSKQLGMILTIILTIFVMLYGIKGLFRVNVVVVPMLILFSVMIAAQSLHIHEFQFIVIETPRTVHWIVSALSYAAFNLTLAAAVLVPLAKEVKDEVVLIRGGVLGGALLTLILLTSHISLSTLPNVASYDIPMAEVMKTTFFAFYFIYITVIFGEVFTSVIGNLFGLERQLLQYVNVPRMVMITLILLISVIISQVGYSSLLTFLYPLFGKIALVVLVLMIIKKIPKEFS
;
A
#
# COMPACT_ATOMS: atom_id res chain seq x y z
N MET A 1 -29.32 -5.16 -7.51
CA MET A 1 -28.02 -5.77 -7.90
C MET A 1 -28.03 -7.23 -7.48
N GLY A 2 -27.66 -8.17 -8.36
CA GLY A 2 -27.61 -9.60 -8.01
C GLY A 2 -26.53 -9.90 -6.95
N ARG A 3 -26.69 -10.98 -6.18
CA ARG A 3 -25.79 -11.39 -5.08
C ARG A 3 -24.31 -11.45 -5.51
N GLY A 4 -24.02 -11.87 -6.74
CA GLY A 4 -22.65 -11.92 -7.28
C GLY A 4 -22.00 -10.54 -7.50
N TRP A 5 -22.77 -9.50 -7.82
CA TRP A 5 -22.25 -8.13 -7.97
C TRP A 5 -21.85 -7.54 -6.62
N ILE A 6 -22.65 -7.79 -5.58
CA ILE A 6 -22.34 -7.34 -4.22
C ILE A 6 -21.03 -7.96 -3.74
N LEU A 7 -20.85 -9.28 -3.95
CA LEU A 7 -19.60 -9.97 -3.63
C LEU A 7 -18.42 -9.42 -4.45
N SER A 8 -18.63 -9.08 -5.73
CA SER A 8 -17.57 -8.50 -6.58
C SER A 8 -17.09 -7.15 -6.03
N ILE A 9 -18.02 -6.31 -5.57
CA ILE A 9 -17.72 -5.02 -4.94
C ILE A 9 -16.99 -5.22 -3.60
N GLN A 10 -17.38 -6.23 -2.82
CA GLN A 10 -16.67 -6.56 -1.57
C GLN A 10 -15.23 -7.00 -1.84
N VAL A 11 -15.01 -7.86 -2.85
CA VAL A 11 -13.66 -8.26 -3.26
C VAL A 11 -12.85 -7.05 -3.73
N ALA A 12 -13.45 -6.16 -4.53
CA ALA A 12 -12.80 -4.92 -4.96
C ALA A 12 -12.45 -4.01 -3.77
N ALA A 13 -13.35 -3.85 -2.80
CA ALA A 13 -13.11 -3.05 -1.60
C ALA A 13 -11.98 -3.61 -0.74
N VAL A 14 -11.91 -4.93 -0.56
CA VAL A 14 -10.80 -5.59 0.14
C VAL A 14 -9.50 -5.39 -0.64
N TYR A 15 -9.53 -5.52 -1.97
CA TYR A 15 -8.33 -5.29 -2.79
C TYR A 15 -7.83 -3.85 -2.64
N VAL A 16 -8.71 -2.86 -2.84
CA VAL A 16 -8.36 -1.45 -2.67
C VAL A 16 -7.84 -1.20 -1.26
N GLY A 17 -8.54 -1.65 -0.21
CA GLY A 17 -8.12 -1.42 1.18
C GLY A 17 -6.91 -2.23 1.64
N THR A 18 -6.40 -3.16 0.83
CA THR A 18 -5.13 -3.84 1.09
C THR A 18 -3.97 -3.09 0.44
N VAL A 19 -4.18 -2.47 -0.72
CA VAL A 19 -3.15 -1.72 -1.45
C VAL A 19 -3.07 -0.26 -1.00
N VAL A 20 -4.21 0.38 -0.77
CA VAL A 20 -4.30 1.73 -0.19
C VAL A 20 -3.85 1.65 1.26
N GLY A 21 -2.56 1.85 1.47
CA GLY A 21 -1.96 2.05 2.79
C GLY A 21 -1.60 3.50 3.03
N ALA A 22 -0.82 3.75 4.07
CA ALA A 22 -0.44 5.10 4.43
C ALA A 22 0.27 5.88 3.33
N GLY A 23 1.10 5.26 2.48
CA GLY A 23 1.80 6.01 1.45
C GLY A 23 0.91 6.54 0.32
N PHE A 24 -0.24 5.89 0.07
CA PHE A 24 -1.32 6.47 -0.73
C PHE A 24 -1.97 7.64 0.01
N ALA A 25 -2.26 7.47 1.30
CA ALA A 25 -2.94 8.46 2.13
C ALA A 25 -2.10 9.75 2.32
N THR A 26 -0.80 9.62 2.52
CA THR A 26 0.13 10.75 2.62
C THR A 26 0.44 11.35 1.23
N GLY A 27 0.30 10.55 0.18
CA GLY A 27 0.70 10.87 -1.19
C GLY A 27 2.19 10.79 -1.46
N ARG A 28 3.01 10.48 -0.45
CA ARG A 28 4.47 10.44 -0.58
C ARG A 28 4.94 9.35 -1.53
N GLU A 29 4.29 8.18 -1.52
CA GLU A 29 4.55 7.14 -2.50
C GLU A 29 4.24 7.62 -3.92
N ILE A 30 3.16 8.37 -4.09
CA ILE A 30 2.74 8.84 -5.43
C ILE A 30 3.75 9.86 -5.95
N VAL A 31 4.27 10.72 -5.07
CA VAL A 31 5.38 11.62 -5.41
C VAL A 31 6.61 10.85 -5.87
N GLU A 32 7.03 9.87 -5.07
CA GLU A 32 8.23 9.08 -5.34
C GLU A 32 8.08 8.21 -6.59
N PHE A 33 6.95 7.56 -6.82
CA PHE A 33 6.84 6.61 -7.92
C PHE A 33 6.39 7.26 -9.24
N PHE A 34 5.68 8.39 -9.18
CA PHE A 34 5.00 8.97 -10.35
C PHE A 34 5.17 10.49 -10.48
N THR A 35 4.86 11.29 -9.46
CA THR A 35 4.81 12.75 -9.60
C THR A 35 6.18 13.37 -9.90
N GLN A 36 7.27 12.77 -9.42
CA GLN A 36 8.62 13.23 -9.78
C GLN A 36 8.93 13.13 -11.29
N TYR A 37 8.15 12.36 -12.06
CA TYR A 37 8.28 12.21 -13.51
C TYR A 37 7.30 13.08 -14.33
N GLY A 38 6.52 13.95 -13.68
CA GLY A 38 5.58 14.86 -14.34
C GLY A 38 4.59 14.12 -15.24
N LEU A 39 4.48 14.54 -16.50
CA LEU A 39 3.60 13.91 -17.51
C LEU A 39 3.86 12.41 -17.72
N PHE A 40 5.12 11.98 -17.65
CA PHE A 40 5.46 10.55 -17.74
C PHE A 40 4.98 9.76 -16.51
N GLY A 41 4.71 10.45 -15.40
CA GLY A 41 4.01 9.91 -14.25
C GLY A 41 2.63 9.37 -14.60
N ILE A 42 1.85 10.05 -15.45
CA ILE A 42 0.53 9.58 -15.92
C ILE A 42 0.67 8.28 -16.72
N ALA A 43 1.67 8.21 -17.61
CA ALA A 43 1.96 6.99 -18.36
C ALA A 43 2.39 5.85 -17.42
N GLY A 44 3.21 6.14 -16.42
CA GLY A 44 3.60 5.20 -15.37
C GLY A 44 2.40 4.69 -14.57
N ILE A 45 1.50 5.56 -14.15
CA ILE A 45 0.26 5.21 -13.44
C ILE A 45 -0.62 4.31 -14.32
N SER A 46 -0.69 4.60 -15.63
CA SER A 46 -1.45 3.77 -16.57
C SER A 46 -0.86 2.35 -16.66
N ILE A 47 0.47 2.21 -16.70
CA ILE A 47 1.15 0.92 -16.66
C ILE A 47 0.85 0.20 -15.33
N ALA A 48 1.04 0.87 -14.20
CA ALA A 48 0.80 0.29 -12.88
C ALA A 48 -0.66 -0.14 -12.71
N GLY A 49 -1.60 0.67 -13.19
CA GLY A 49 -3.04 0.39 -13.17
C GLY A 49 -3.43 -0.82 -14.00
N LEU A 50 -2.89 -0.94 -15.22
CA LEU A 50 -3.05 -2.13 -16.05
C LEU A 50 -2.50 -3.38 -15.34
N LEU A 51 -1.34 -3.27 -14.68
CA LEU A 51 -0.78 -4.37 -13.91
C LEU A 51 -1.64 -4.73 -12.69
N PHE A 52 -2.20 -3.76 -11.97
CA PHE A 52 -3.14 -4.05 -10.89
C PHE A 52 -4.37 -4.80 -11.39
N ILE A 53 -4.95 -4.38 -12.50
CA ILE A 53 -6.10 -5.08 -13.10
C ILE A 53 -5.70 -6.49 -13.54
N LEU A 54 -4.67 -6.62 -14.36
CA LEU A 54 -4.31 -7.90 -14.98
C LEU A 54 -3.72 -8.89 -13.96
N LEU A 55 -2.71 -8.47 -13.22
CA LEU A 55 -1.97 -9.34 -12.31
C LEU A 55 -2.67 -9.51 -10.97
N GLY A 56 -3.36 -8.49 -10.46
CA GLY A 56 -4.22 -8.65 -9.27
C GLY A 56 -5.32 -9.68 -9.52
N THR A 57 -6.00 -9.57 -10.66
CA THR A 57 -7.02 -10.55 -11.07
C THR A 57 -6.41 -11.94 -11.27
N LYS A 58 -5.29 -12.03 -12.01
CA LYS A 58 -4.59 -13.29 -12.25
C LYS A 58 -4.15 -13.96 -10.95
N MET A 59 -3.66 -13.18 -9.97
CA MET A 59 -3.26 -13.68 -8.66
C MET A 59 -4.42 -14.39 -7.96
N MET A 60 -5.58 -13.75 -7.90
CA MET A 60 -6.75 -14.32 -7.23
C MET A 60 -7.24 -15.60 -7.93
N ILE A 61 -7.34 -15.59 -9.26
CA ILE A 61 -7.71 -16.78 -10.03
C ILE A 61 -6.72 -17.93 -9.78
N LEU A 62 -5.42 -17.62 -9.84
CA LEU A 62 -4.38 -18.61 -9.64
C LEU A 62 -4.47 -19.23 -8.24
N SER A 63 -4.56 -18.40 -7.22
CA SER A 63 -4.69 -18.82 -5.82
C SER A 63 -5.91 -19.68 -5.56
N LYS A 64 -7.05 -19.31 -6.16
CA LYS A 64 -8.27 -20.13 -6.09
C LYS A 64 -8.08 -21.49 -6.72
N ARG A 65 -7.55 -21.56 -7.95
CA ARG A 65 -7.43 -22.83 -8.70
C ARG A 65 -6.42 -23.80 -8.09
N ILE A 66 -5.45 -23.30 -7.32
CA ILE A 66 -4.50 -24.13 -6.56
C ILE A 66 -4.92 -24.36 -5.10
N ASP A 67 -6.11 -23.86 -4.70
CA ASP A 67 -6.64 -23.92 -3.33
C ASP A 67 -5.69 -23.36 -2.25
N ALA A 68 -4.96 -22.27 -2.58
CA ALA A 68 -3.95 -21.70 -1.70
C ALA A 68 -4.57 -21.03 -0.46
N ASN A 69 -4.15 -21.47 0.73
CA ASN A 69 -4.57 -20.88 2.01
C ASN A 69 -3.75 -19.64 2.38
N SER A 70 -2.59 -19.44 1.76
CA SER A 70 -1.66 -18.39 2.14
C SER A 70 -0.77 -17.93 1.00
N TYR A 71 -0.23 -16.70 1.13
CA TYR A 71 0.80 -16.19 0.24
C TYR A 71 2.01 -17.13 0.12
N GLN A 72 2.38 -17.83 1.19
CA GLN A 72 3.47 -18.80 1.17
C GLN A 72 3.19 -19.97 0.22
N GLU A 73 1.96 -20.50 0.20
CA GLU A 73 1.58 -21.57 -0.73
C GLU A 73 1.61 -21.10 -2.19
N LEU A 74 1.10 -19.89 -2.47
CA LEU A 74 1.22 -19.28 -3.80
C LEU A 74 2.69 -19.12 -4.21
N THR A 75 3.54 -18.64 -3.30
CA THR A 75 4.97 -18.43 -3.56
C THR A 75 5.67 -19.77 -3.81
N ILE A 76 5.37 -20.81 -3.03
CA ILE A 76 5.92 -22.16 -3.27
C ILE A 76 5.47 -22.69 -4.64
N PHE A 77 4.24 -22.43 -5.07
CA PHE A 77 3.77 -22.82 -6.39
C PHE A 77 4.48 -22.07 -7.53
N LEU A 78 4.76 -20.78 -7.35
CA LEU A 78 5.45 -19.95 -8.33
C LEU A 78 6.95 -20.27 -8.42
N PHE A 79 7.62 -20.41 -7.28
CA PHE A 79 9.07 -20.43 -7.15
C PHE A 79 9.67 -21.81 -6.80
N GLY A 80 8.85 -22.77 -6.39
CA GLY A 80 9.31 -24.01 -5.77
C GLY A 80 9.73 -23.83 -4.31
N ARG A 81 9.95 -24.95 -3.61
CA ARG A 81 10.16 -24.97 -2.15
C ARG A 81 11.41 -24.20 -1.69
N PHE A 82 12.50 -24.24 -2.45
CA PHE A 82 13.77 -23.65 -2.04
C PHE A 82 13.74 -22.12 -2.16
N ILE A 83 13.44 -21.61 -3.36
CA ILE A 83 13.36 -20.16 -3.61
C ILE A 83 12.19 -19.54 -2.83
N GLY A 84 11.07 -20.25 -2.66
CA GLY A 84 9.94 -19.76 -1.87
C GLY A 84 10.28 -19.47 -0.40
N ARG A 85 11.17 -20.26 0.23
CA ARG A 85 11.64 -19.95 1.60
C ARG A 85 12.49 -18.68 1.64
N PHE A 86 13.37 -18.49 0.66
CA PHE A 86 14.19 -17.29 0.58
C PHE A 86 13.33 -16.03 0.41
N VAL A 87 12.33 -16.08 -0.49
CA VAL A 87 11.36 -14.99 -0.68
C VAL A 87 10.61 -14.70 0.61
N ASN A 88 10.19 -15.71 1.37
CA ASN A 88 9.53 -15.50 2.65
C ASN A 88 10.41 -14.81 3.70
N LEU A 89 11.71 -15.17 3.78
CA LEU A 89 12.66 -14.49 4.67
C LEU A 89 12.87 -13.04 4.24
N LEU A 90 12.94 -12.79 2.94
CA LEU A 90 13.06 -11.45 2.40
C LEU A 90 11.81 -10.61 2.74
N MET A 91 10.61 -11.19 2.64
CA MET A 91 9.38 -10.50 3.01
C MET A 91 9.33 -10.09 4.48
N LEU A 92 9.97 -10.83 5.40
CA LEU A 92 10.13 -10.38 6.79
C LEU A 92 10.94 -9.06 6.86
N ILE A 93 12.03 -8.97 6.10
CA ILE A 93 12.85 -7.75 6.05
C ILE A 93 12.04 -6.59 5.46
N VAL A 94 11.28 -6.85 4.39
CA VAL A 94 10.39 -5.85 3.77
C VAL A 94 9.34 -5.36 4.77
N LEU A 95 8.64 -6.26 5.45
CA LEU A 95 7.61 -5.91 6.44
C LEU A 95 8.20 -5.11 7.61
N LEU A 96 9.40 -5.46 8.09
CA LEU A 96 10.08 -4.69 9.12
C LEU A 96 10.44 -3.28 8.63
N GLY A 97 10.95 -3.18 7.41
CA GLY A 97 11.25 -1.89 6.77
C GLY A 97 10.00 -1.02 6.61
N ILE A 98 8.90 -1.60 6.12
CA ILE A 98 7.62 -0.88 6.00
C ILE A 98 7.11 -0.47 7.38
N THR A 99 7.16 -1.34 8.39
CA THR A 99 6.76 -0.99 9.78
C THR A 99 7.55 0.22 10.29
N SER A 100 8.86 0.25 10.02
CA SER A 100 9.74 1.37 10.39
C SER A 100 9.39 2.65 9.64
N VAL A 101 9.09 2.55 8.33
CA VAL A 101 8.62 3.68 7.51
C VAL A 101 7.29 4.21 8.04
N MET A 102 6.34 3.34 8.39
CA MET A 102 5.05 3.73 8.93
C MET A 102 5.18 4.43 10.29
N LEU A 103 6.02 3.93 11.19
CA LEU A 103 6.33 4.63 12.45
C LEU A 103 6.93 6.01 12.20
N SER A 104 7.88 6.13 11.26
CA SER A 104 8.42 7.44 10.89
C SER A 104 7.34 8.35 10.28
N GLY A 105 6.41 7.79 9.51
CA GLY A 105 5.28 8.53 8.92
C GLY A 105 4.32 9.05 9.99
N ALA A 106 4.04 8.28 11.04
CA ALA A 106 3.27 8.75 12.18
C ALA A 106 3.96 9.94 12.88
N GLY A 107 5.28 9.86 13.06
CA GLY A 107 6.08 10.98 13.56
C GLY A 107 5.98 12.22 12.66
N ALA A 108 6.09 12.04 11.34
CA ALA A 108 6.03 13.13 10.37
C ALA A 108 4.66 13.82 10.33
N ILE A 109 3.56 13.08 10.52
CA ILE A 109 2.22 13.68 10.67
C ILE A 109 2.19 14.64 11.86
N PHE A 110 2.75 14.23 13.00
CA PHE A 110 2.76 15.07 14.20
C PHE A 110 3.64 16.30 14.03
N GLU A 111 4.79 16.16 13.39
CA GLU A 111 5.74 17.25 13.15
C GLU A 111 5.24 18.25 12.12
N GLU A 112 4.87 17.78 10.93
CA GLU A 112 4.54 18.63 9.79
C GLU A 112 3.11 19.18 9.87
N GLN A 113 2.16 18.37 10.35
CA GLN A 113 0.73 18.70 10.23
C GLN A 113 0.11 19.19 11.55
N LEU A 114 0.65 18.77 12.70
CA LEU A 114 0.18 19.16 14.03
C LEU A 114 1.13 20.13 14.77
N GLY A 115 2.36 20.34 14.28
CA GLY A 115 3.36 21.18 14.92
C GLY A 115 3.89 20.64 16.26
N LEU A 116 3.79 19.32 16.47
CA LEU A 116 4.27 18.60 17.66
C LEU A 116 5.60 17.89 17.39
N SER A 117 6.26 17.33 18.41
CA SER A 117 7.52 16.61 18.16
C SER A 117 7.30 15.28 17.44
N LYS A 118 8.20 14.94 16.51
CA LYS A 118 8.22 13.63 15.83
C LYS A 118 8.20 12.45 16.81
N GLN A 119 8.94 12.57 17.92
CA GLN A 119 9.03 11.54 18.96
C GLN A 119 7.67 11.28 19.63
N LEU A 120 6.87 12.34 19.86
CA LEU A 120 5.55 12.19 20.46
C LEU A 120 4.63 11.37 19.56
N GLY A 121 4.61 11.67 18.25
CA GLY A 121 3.83 10.90 17.27
C GLY A 121 4.23 9.41 17.23
N MET A 122 5.53 9.12 17.26
CA MET A 122 6.03 7.74 17.29
C MET A 122 5.67 7.02 18.59
N ILE A 123 5.92 7.62 19.75
CA ILE A 123 5.63 7.03 21.07
C ILE A 123 4.13 6.75 21.23
N LEU A 124 3.28 7.72 20.86
CA LEU A 124 1.83 7.53 20.92
C LEU A 124 1.40 6.34 20.04
N THR A 125 1.91 6.27 18.82
CA THR A 125 1.60 5.18 17.88
C THR A 125 2.02 3.82 18.44
N ILE A 126 3.19 3.74 19.09
CA ILE A 126 3.70 2.52 19.73
C ILE A 126 2.81 2.10 20.90
N ILE A 127 2.45 3.02 21.79
CA ILE A 127 1.60 2.73 22.95
C ILE A 127 0.24 2.20 22.48
N LEU A 128 -0.38 2.88 21.51
CA LEU A 128 -1.65 2.44 20.92
C LEU A 128 -1.52 1.08 20.24
N THR A 129 -0.40 0.82 19.56
CA THR A 129 -0.14 -0.45 18.87
C THR A 129 -0.02 -1.59 19.88
N ILE A 130 0.74 -1.42 20.96
CA ILE A 130 0.88 -2.41 22.03
C ILE A 130 -0.48 -2.69 22.67
N PHE A 131 -1.26 -1.64 22.96
CA PHE A 131 -2.60 -1.78 23.50
C PHE A 131 -3.50 -2.63 22.60
N VAL A 132 -3.57 -2.34 21.30
CA VAL A 132 -4.38 -3.14 20.37
C VAL A 132 -3.87 -4.59 20.26
N MET A 133 -2.56 -4.80 20.27
CA MET A 133 -1.98 -6.14 20.16
C MET A 133 -2.26 -7.03 21.40
N LEU A 134 -2.52 -6.43 22.57
CA LEU A 134 -2.95 -7.13 23.79
C LEU A 134 -4.39 -7.66 23.68
N TYR A 135 -5.32 -6.84 23.19
CA TYR A 135 -6.76 -7.19 23.13
C TYR A 135 -7.17 -7.90 21.82
N GLY A 136 -6.27 -7.99 20.85
CA GLY A 136 -6.46 -8.70 19.59
C GLY A 136 -7.08 -7.84 18.47
N ILE A 137 -6.88 -8.28 17.22
CA ILE A 137 -7.02 -7.46 16.00
C ILE A 137 -8.48 -7.34 15.52
N LYS A 138 -9.45 -7.91 16.24
CA LYS A 138 -10.86 -8.00 15.81
C LYS A 138 -11.55 -6.63 15.59
N GLY A 139 -10.97 -5.54 16.10
CA GLY A 139 -11.43 -4.18 15.85
C GLY A 139 -10.80 -3.48 14.64
N LEU A 140 -9.63 -3.94 14.18
CA LEU A 140 -8.78 -3.20 13.24
C LEU A 140 -9.35 -3.16 11.82
N PHE A 141 -9.89 -4.28 11.35
CA PHE A 141 -10.47 -4.37 10.00
C PHE A 141 -11.65 -3.41 9.78
N ARG A 142 -12.29 -2.93 10.85
CA ARG A 142 -13.38 -1.94 10.75
C ARG A 142 -12.90 -0.53 10.44
N VAL A 143 -11.65 -0.20 10.75
CA VAL A 143 -11.07 1.12 10.48
C VAL A 143 -10.92 1.31 8.96
N ASN A 144 -10.30 0.36 8.25
CA ASN A 144 -10.08 0.47 6.80
C ASN A 144 -11.39 0.57 6.00
N VAL A 145 -12.51 0.04 6.51
CA VAL A 145 -13.84 0.17 5.88
C VAL A 145 -14.31 1.63 5.83
N VAL A 146 -13.87 2.48 6.75
CA VAL A 146 -14.21 3.92 6.78
C VAL A 146 -13.13 4.74 6.09
N VAL A 147 -11.86 4.40 6.35
CA VAL A 147 -10.72 5.20 5.90
C VAL A 147 -10.55 5.15 4.38
N VAL A 148 -10.67 3.98 3.76
CA VAL A 148 -10.49 3.82 2.31
C VAL A 148 -11.53 4.61 1.49
N PRO A 149 -12.85 4.53 1.77
CA PRO A 149 -13.83 5.37 1.09
C PRO A 149 -13.58 6.87 1.28
N MET A 150 -13.14 7.30 2.47
CA MET A 150 -12.79 8.70 2.70
C MET A 150 -11.59 9.14 1.85
N LEU A 151 -10.55 8.32 1.73
CA LEU A 151 -9.41 8.61 0.87
C LEU A 151 -9.80 8.73 -0.60
N ILE A 152 -10.67 7.84 -1.09
CA ILE A 152 -11.21 7.92 -2.46
C ILE A 152 -11.97 9.23 -2.63
N LEU A 153 -12.90 9.53 -1.72
CA LEU A 153 -13.73 10.74 -1.78
C LEU A 153 -12.85 12.00 -1.81
N PHE A 154 -11.91 12.13 -0.88
CA PHE A 154 -11.04 13.29 -0.78
C PHE A 154 -10.09 13.41 -1.98
N SER A 155 -9.52 12.31 -2.47
CA SER A 155 -8.64 12.36 -3.65
C SER A 155 -9.38 12.84 -4.90
N VAL A 156 -10.62 12.36 -5.13
CA VAL A 156 -11.45 12.78 -6.27
C VAL A 156 -11.88 14.23 -6.12
N MET A 157 -12.28 14.64 -4.92
CA MET A 157 -12.72 16.01 -4.63
C MET A 157 -11.60 17.03 -4.84
N ILE A 158 -10.39 16.74 -4.33
CA ILE A 158 -9.21 17.60 -4.53
C ILE A 158 -8.86 17.66 -6.01
N ALA A 159 -8.78 16.53 -6.70
CA ALA A 159 -8.46 16.51 -8.13
C ALA A 159 -9.45 17.35 -8.94
N ALA A 160 -10.76 17.22 -8.68
CA ALA A 160 -11.78 18.01 -9.37
C ALA A 160 -11.58 19.52 -9.16
N GLN A 161 -11.16 19.95 -7.97
CA GLN A 161 -10.89 21.36 -7.69
C GLN A 161 -9.58 21.83 -8.35
N SER A 162 -8.52 21.02 -8.31
CA SER A 162 -7.24 21.31 -8.99
C SER A 162 -7.43 21.57 -10.48
N LEU A 163 -8.29 20.79 -11.14
CA LEU A 163 -8.65 20.93 -12.55
C LEU A 163 -9.43 22.20 -12.89
N HIS A 164 -10.18 22.76 -11.93
CA HIS A 164 -10.94 24.00 -12.12
C HIS A 164 -10.11 25.25 -11.87
N ILE A 165 -9.19 25.23 -10.88
CA ILE A 165 -8.44 26.41 -10.45
C ILE A 165 -7.24 26.68 -11.36
N HIS A 166 -6.55 25.63 -11.79
CA HIS A 166 -5.34 25.77 -12.59
C HIS A 166 -5.70 25.47 -14.04
N GLU A 167 -5.54 26.45 -14.94
CA GLU A 167 -5.29 26.11 -16.35
C GLU A 167 -4.16 25.09 -16.34
N PHE A 168 -4.38 23.91 -16.93
CA PHE A 168 -3.52 22.72 -16.86
C PHE A 168 -2.07 23.01 -17.32
N GLN A 169 -1.30 23.71 -16.50
CA GLN A 169 0.13 23.91 -16.69
C GLN A 169 0.79 22.74 -16.00
N PHE A 170 0.88 21.63 -16.73
CA PHE A 170 1.74 20.55 -16.30
C PHE A 170 3.12 21.14 -16.00
N ILE A 171 3.68 20.82 -14.84
CA ILE A 171 5.10 21.02 -14.60
C ILE A 171 5.80 20.22 -15.71
N VAL A 172 6.26 20.92 -16.75
CA VAL A 172 7.09 20.35 -17.80
C VAL A 172 8.45 20.11 -17.16
N ILE A 173 8.53 19.04 -16.37
CA ILE A 173 9.80 18.47 -15.99
C ILE A 173 10.44 18.05 -17.31
N GLU A 174 11.66 18.54 -17.57
CA GLU A 174 12.45 18.16 -18.74
C GLU A 174 12.27 16.67 -19.00
N THR A 175 12.00 16.28 -20.26
CA THR A 175 11.80 14.88 -20.64
C THR A 175 12.86 14.03 -19.95
N PRO A 176 12.50 13.15 -18.99
CA PRO A 176 13.49 12.30 -18.37
C PRO A 176 14.12 11.49 -19.51
N ARG A 177 15.41 11.71 -19.77
CA ARG A 177 16.16 11.06 -20.87
C ARG A 177 16.27 9.54 -20.70
N THR A 178 15.52 8.95 -19.77
CA THR A 178 15.75 7.65 -19.17
C THR A 178 14.43 6.91 -18.93
N VAL A 179 14.46 5.59 -19.11
CA VAL A 179 13.36 4.65 -18.84
C VAL A 179 13.03 4.47 -17.34
N HIS A 180 13.55 5.32 -16.46
CA HIS A 180 13.39 5.20 -15.00
C HIS A 180 11.92 5.25 -14.56
N TRP A 181 11.07 6.05 -15.21
CA TRP A 181 9.64 6.11 -14.91
C TRP A 181 8.92 4.77 -15.15
N ILE A 182 9.37 3.99 -16.15
CA ILE A 182 8.83 2.64 -16.42
C ILE A 182 9.24 1.69 -15.29
N VAL A 183 10.53 1.67 -14.95
CA VAL A 183 11.04 0.81 -13.87
C VAL A 183 10.37 1.16 -12.54
N SER A 184 10.13 2.45 -12.29
CA SER A 184 9.39 2.96 -11.14
C SER A 184 7.96 2.41 -11.10
N ALA A 185 7.21 2.55 -12.20
CA ALA A 185 5.84 2.02 -12.30
C ALA A 185 5.76 0.50 -12.12
N LEU A 186 6.68 -0.26 -12.75
CA LEU A 186 6.76 -1.71 -12.61
C LEU A 186 7.10 -2.10 -11.16
N SER A 187 8.05 -1.41 -10.54
CA SER A 187 8.47 -1.64 -9.15
C SER A 187 7.32 -1.34 -8.18
N TYR A 188 6.57 -0.26 -8.42
CA TYR A 188 5.41 0.11 -7.63
C TYR A 188 4.30 -0.94 -7.69
N ALA A 189 3.96 -1.39 -8.90
CA ALA A 189 2.96 -2.42 -9.11
C ALA A 189 3.39 -3.74 -8.48
N ALA A 190 4.65 -4.14 -8.67
CA ALA A 190 5.21 -5.36 -8.10
C ALA A 190 5.17 -5.35 -6.58
N PHE A 191 5.64 -4.26 -5.97
CA PHE A 191 5.65 -4.06 -4.52
C PHE A 191 4.24 -4.20 -3.94
N ASN A 192 3.30 -3.40 -4.45
CA ASN A 192 1.93 -3.38 -3.94
C ASN A 192 1.19 -4.70 -4.16
N LEU A 193 1.35 -5.34 -5.32
CA LEU A 193 0.76 -6.66 -5.57
C LEU A 193 1.33 -7.73 -4.64
N THR A 194 2.64 -7.71 -4.40
CA THR A 194 3.30 -8.68 -3.52
C THR A 194 2.80 -8.54 -2.08
N LEU A 195 2.63 -7.31 -1.59
CA LEU A 195 2.04 -7.08 -0.26
C LEU A 195 0.56 -7.48 -0.23
N ALA A 196 -0.20 -7.13 -1.27
CA ALA A 196 -1.62 -7.44 -1.35
C ALA A 196 -1.90 -8.95 -1.38
N ALA A 197 -0.95 -9.75 -1.87
CA ALA A 197 -1.06 -11.20 -1.89
C ALA A 197 -1.29 -11.83 -0.51
N ALA A 198 -0.83 -11.19 0.58
CA ALA A 198 -1.07 -11.69 1.93
C ALA A 198 -2.57 -11.77 2.28
N VAL A 199 -3.41 -10.91 1.69
CA VAL A 199 -4.87 -10.85 1.93
C VAL A 199 -5.65 -11.41 0.75
N LEU A 200 -5.27 -11.08 -0.49
CA LEU A 200 -5.98 -11.50 -1.69
C LEU A 200 -5.94 -13.01 -1.91
N VAL A 201 -4.85 -13.68 -1.52
CA VAL A 201 -4.71 -15.13 -1.71
C VAL A 201 -5.70 -15.91 -0.83
N PRO A 202 -5.76 -15.72 0.50
CA PRO A 202 -6.80 -16.33 1.32
C PRO A 202 -8.22 -15.92 0.91
N LEU A 203 -8.44 -14.65 0.55
CA LEU A 203 -9.75 -14.19 0.10
C LEU A 203 -10.21 -14.94 -1.16
N ALA A 204 -9.31 -15.14 -2.13
CA ALA A 204 -9.65 -15.80 -3.38
C ALA A 204 -10.12 -17.25 -3.20
N LYS A 205 -9.54 -17.95 -2.21
CA LYS A 205 -9.96 -19.30 -1.84
C LYS A 205 -11.40 -19.36 -1.33
N GLU A 206 -11.82 -18.38 -0.53
CA GLU A 206 -13.17 -18.34 0.04
C GLU A 206 -14.26 -18.03 -1.00
N VAL A 207 -13.90 -17.44 -2.14
CA VAL A 207 -14.85 -17.02 -3.18
C VAL A 207 -15.12 -18.16 -4.17
N LYS A 208 -16.31 -18.76 -4.06
CA LYS A 208 -16.74 -19.90 -4.89
C LYS A 208 -16.86 -19.63 -6.38
N ASP A 209 -17.21 -18.42 -6.80
CA ASP A 209 -17.42 -18.07 -8.21
C ASP A 209 -16.19 -17.30 -8.76
N GLU A 210 -15.57 -17.81 -9.82
CA GLU A 210 -14.39 -17.17 -10.42
C GLU A 210 -14.75 -15.84 -11.10
N VAL A 211 -15.98 -15.70 -11.62
CA VAL A 211 -16.44 -14.45 -12.23
C VAL A 211 -16.47 -13.31 -11.21
N VAL A 212 -16.79 -13.61 -9.96
CA VAL A 212 -16.75 -12.65 -8.85
C VAL A 212 -15.32 -12.15 -8.62
N LEU A 213 -14.32 -13.04 -8.69
CA LEU A 213 -12.90 -12.67 -8.57
C LEU A 213 -12.43 -11.83 -9.75
N ILE A 214 -12.85 -12.17 -10.98
CA ILE A 214 -12.53 -11.39 -12.17
C ILE A 214 -13.08 -9.97 -12.06
N ARG A 215 -14.37 -9.84 -11.74
CA ARG A 215 -15.01 -8.52 -11.59
C ARG A 215 -14.39 -7.75 -10.42
N GLY A 216 -14.16 -8.39 -9.29
CA GLY A 216 -13.54 -7.77 -8.12
C GLY A 216 -12.11 -7.30 -8.39
N GLY A 217 -11.31 -8.08 -9.13
CA GLY A 217 -9.95 -7.71 -9.52
C GLY A 217 -9.92 -6.54 -10.51
N VAL A 218 -10.79 -6.55 -11.53
CA VAL A 218 -10.92 -5.45 -12.48
C VAL A 218 -11.39 -4.17 -11.81
N LEU A 219 -12.45 -4.24 -10.99
CA LEU A 219 -12.97 -3.08 -10.26
C LEU A 219 -11.95 -2.53 -9.26
N GLY A 220 -11.29 -3.41 -8.49
CA GLY A 220 -10.28 -3.02 -7.52
C GLY A 220 -9.07 -2.35 -8.18
N GLY A 221 -8.53 -2.95 -9.24
CA GLY A 221 -7.42 -2.37 -10.00
C GLY A 221 -7.78 -1.04 -10.65
N ALA A 222 -9.01 -0.92 -11.20
CA ALA A 222 -9.50 0.34 -11.77
C ALA A 222 -9.64 1.45 -10.70
N LEU A 223 -10.17 1.14 -9.52
CA LEU A 223 -10.28 2.09 -8.41
C LEU A 223 -8.91 2.52 -7.90
N LEU A 224 -7.95 1.61 -7.77
CA LEU A 224 -6.57 1.95 -7.40
C LEU A 224 -5.94 2.89 -8.43
N THR A 225 -6.15 2.62 -9.72
CA THR A 225 -5.68 3.48 -10.81
C THR A 225 -6.31 4.88 -10.72
N LEU A 226 -7.61 4.95 -10.43
CA LEU A 226 -8.30 6.22 -10.25
C LEU A 226 -7.70 7.03 -9.10
N ILE A 227 -7.47 6.41 -7.94
CA ILE A 227 -6.86 7.07 -6.77
C ILE A 227 -5.45 7.58 -7.10
N LEU A 228 -4.64 6.79 -7.81
CA LEU A 228 -3.30 7.22 -8.23
C LEU A 228 -3.36 8.43 -9.17
N LEU A 229 -4.24 8.40 -10.18
CA LEU A 229 -4.40 9.49 -11.14
C LEU A 229 -4.88 10.78 -10.46
N THR A 230 -5.93 10.69 -9.65
CA THR A 230 -6.50 11.87 -8.97
C THR A 230 -5.51 12.47 -7.97
N SER A 231 -4.83 11.63 -7.19
CA SER A 231 -3.79 12.09 -6.27
C SER A 231 -2.60 12.68 -7.01
N HIS A 232 -2.15 12.09 -8.12
CA HIS A 232 -1.06 12.65 -8.92
C HIS A 232 -1.42 14.03 -9.48
N ILE A 233 -2.62 14.21 -10.03
CA ILE A 233 -3.10 15.53 -10.49
C ILE A 233 -3.11 16.53 -9.34
N SER A 234 -3.64 16.13 -8.17
CA SER A 234 -3.70 16.97 -6.96
C SER A 234 -2.31 17.38 -6.46
N LEU A 235 -1.36 16.45 -6.47
CA LEU A 235 0.02 16.66 -6.04
C LEU A 235 0.81 17.52 -7.03
N SER A 236 0.45 17.47 -8.30
CA SER A 236 1.11 18.24 -9.36
C SER A 236 0.87 19.75 -9.21
N THR A 237 -0.18 20.16 -8.49
CA THR A 237 -0.45 21.58 -8.22
C THR A 237 0.31 22.12 -7.01
N LEU A 238 0.96 21.26 -6.20
CA LEU A 238 1.68 21.70 -5.01
C LEU A 238 3.13 22.09 -5.34
N PRO A 239 3.55 23.35 -5.10
CA PRO A 239 4.94 23.75 -5.26
C PRO A 239 5.86 22.96 -4.32
N ASN A 240 7.04 22.57 -4.80
CA ASN A 240 8.02 21.81 -4.02
C ASN A 240 7.43 20.53 -3.38
N VAL A 241 6.51 19.85 -4.05
CA VAL A 241 5.82 18.64 -3.53
C VAL A 241 6.77 17.60 -2.92
N ALA A 242 8.01 17.50 -3.41
CA ALA A 242 9.02 16.56 -2.92
C ALA A 242 9.65 16.94 -1.56
N SER A 243 9.47 18.17 -1.05
CA SER A 243 10.00 18.57 0.26
C SER A 243 9.09 18.20 1.44
N TYR A 244 7.84 17.81 1.16
CA TYR A 244 6.87 17.43 2.19
C TYR A 244 6.93 15.92 2.46
N ASP A 245 6.87 15.55 3.74
CA ASP A 245 6.65 14.18 4.16
C ASP A 245 5.19 13.77 3.93
N ILE A 246 4.21 14.68 4.15
CA ILE A 246 2.78 14.39 4.02
C ILE A 246 2.13 15.33 2.97
N PRO A 247 2.55 15.26 1.69
CA PRO A 247 2.18 16.25 0.69
C PRO A 247 0.67 16.35 0.43
N MET A 248 -0.08 15.25 0.49
CA MET A 248 -1.54 15.30 0.30
C MET A 248 -2.26 16.06 1.43
N ALA A 249 -1.72 16.05 2.65
CA ALA A 249 -2.29 16.85 3.72
C ALA A 249 -2.09 18.35 3.46
N GLU A 250 -0.96 18.75 2.88
CA GLU A 250 -0.72 20.14 2.48
C GLU A 250 -1.64 20.56 1.31
N VAL A 251 -1.89 19.68 0.34
CA VAL A 251 -2.89 19.94 -0.71
C VAL A 251 -4.29 20.11 -0.09
N MET A 252 -4.67 19.24 0.86
CA MET A 252 -5.95 19.36 1.56
C MET A 252 -6.06 20.67 2.34
N LYS A 253 -4.98 21.08 3.02
CA LYS A 253 -4.92 22.31 3.82
C LYS A 253 -5.15 23.55 2.97
N THR A 254 -4.51 23.60 1.80
CA THR A 254 -4.57 24.74 0.89
C THR A 254 -5.86 24.77 0.06
N THR A 255 -6.44 23.62 -0.24
CA THR A 255 -7.63 23.51 -1.12
C THR A 255 -8.94 23.48 -0.33
N PHE A 256 -9.01 22.71 0.76
CA PHE A 256 -10.23 22.44 1.53
C PHE A 256 -9.94 22.39 3.03
N PHE A 257 -9.52 23.53 3.60
CA PHE A 257 -9.15 23.64 5.02
C PHE A 257 -10.20 23.07 6.00
N ALA A 258 -11.50 23.18 5.68
CA ALA A 258 -12.59 22.64 6.51
C ALA A 258 -12.48 21.12 6.77
N PHE A 259 -11.90 20.36 5.84
CA PHE A 259 -11.72 18.91 5.95
C PHE A 259 -10.30 18.51 6.39
N TYR A 260 -9.38 19.46 6.57
CA TYR A 260 -7.97 19.20 6.85
C TYR A 260 -7.73 18.33 8.09
N PHE A 261 -8.32 18.66 9.24
CA PHE A 261 -8.14 17.87 10.47
C PHE A 261 -8.81 16.49 10.40
N ILE A 262 -9.91 16.38 9.67
CA ILE A 262 -10.55 15.09 9.40
C ILE A 262 -9.59 14.24 8.55
N TYR A 263 -8.99 14.83 7.51
CA TYR A 263 -8.03 14.16 6.65
C TYR A 263 -6.77 13.70 7.41
N ILE A 264 -6.21 14.52 8.30
CA ILE A 264 -5.09 14.11 9.16
C ILE A 264 -5.46 12.87 9.99
N THR A 265 -6.68 12.83 10.55
CA THR A 265 -7.16 11.69 11.34
C THR A 265 -7.28 10.43 10.48
N VAL A 266 -7.74 10.57 9.24
CA VAL A 266 -7.82 9.48 8.24
C VAL A 266 -6.42 8.95 7.91
N ILE A 267 -5.45 9.83 7.61
CA ILE A 267 -4.06 9.42 7.33
C ILE A 267 -3.45 8.72 8.56
N PHE A 268 -3.59 9.31 9.75
CA PHE A 268 -3.08 8.69 10.98
C PHE A 268 -3.72 7.32 11.22
N GLY A 269 -5.02 7.20 10.95
CA GLY A 269 -5.74 5.93 10.97
C GLY A 269 -5.12 4.88 10.05
N GLU A 270 -4.83 5.21 8.78
CA GLU A 270 -4.15 4.30 7.83
C GLU A 270 -2.73 3.93 8.29
N VAL A 271 -1.94 4.91 8.76
CA VAL A 271 -0.60 4.65 9.28
C VAL A 271 -0.67 3.67 10.44
N PHE A 272 -1.59 3.91 11.37
CA PHE A 272 -1.77 3.11 12.56
C PHE A 272 -2.21 1.68 12.23
N THR A 273 -3.20 1.50 11.36
CA THR A 273 -3.64 0.17 10.93
C THR A 273 -2.56 -0.58 10.16
N SER A 274 -1.76 0.13 9.35
CA SER A 274 -0.61 -0.43 8.64
C SER A 274 0.48 -0.93 9.60
N VAL A 275 0.82 -0.16 10.65
CA VAL A 275 1.77 -0.60 11.69
C VAL A 275 1.30 -1.89 12.35
N ILE A 276 0.03 -1.94 12.77
CA ILE A 276 -0.52 -3.12 13.45
C ILE A 276 -0.57 -4.33 12.50
N GLY A 277 -0.99 -4.15 11.26
CA GLY A 277 -1.06 -5.21 10.26
C GLY A 277 0.30 -5.84 9.99
N ASN A 278 1.33 -5.01 9.77
CA ASN A 278 2.69 -5.48 9.53
C ASN A 278 3.28 -6.13 10.77
N LEU A 279 3.11 -5.53 11.95
CA LEU A 279 3.59 -6.07 13.22
C LEU A 279 2.98 -7.44 13.53
N PHE A 280 1.70 -7.64 13.26
CA PHE A 280 1.05 -8.94 13.41
C PHE A 280 1.62 -9.99 12.45
N GLY A 281 1.83 -9.63 11.18
CA GLY A 281 2.46 -10.51 10.19
C GLY A 281 3.87 -10.93 10.60
N LEU A 282 4.69 -9.94 11.01
CA LEU A 282 6.06 -10.14 11.50
C LEU A 282 6.10 -11.03 12.74
N GLU A 283 5.31 -10.71 13.77
CA GLU A 283 5.24 -11.46 15.01
C GLU A 283 4.93 -12.93 14.74
N ARG A 284 3.84 -13.19 14.01
CA ARG A 284 3.35 -14.54 13.78
C ARG A 284 4.33 -15.36 12.94
N GLN A 285 5.02 -14.74 11.99
CA GLN A 285 6.01 -15.42 11.16
C GLN A 285 7.32 -15.66 11.92
N LEU A 286 7.81 -14.70 12.71
CA LEU A 286 9.05 -14.87 13.49
C LEU A 286 8.91 -15.89 14.62
N LEU A 287 7.74 -15.99 15.25
CA LEU A 287 7.45 -17.02 16.27
C LEU A 287 7.49 -18.46 15.72
N GLN A 288 7.44 -18.66 14.40
CA GLN A 288 7.66 -19.98 13.79
C GLN A 288 9.14 -20.40 13.81
N TYR A 289 10.06 -19.43 13.92
CA TYR A 289 11.50 -19.67 13.91
C TYR A 289 12.13 -19.50 15.30
N VAL A 290 11.52 -18.70 16.17
CA VAL A 290 12.06 -18.34 17.49
C VAL A 290 11.01 -18.58 18.57
N ASN A 291 11.36 -19.35 19.59
CA ASN A 291 10.47 -19.64 20.71
C ASN A 291 10.65 -18.61 21.84
N VAL A 292 9.91 -17.50 21.78
CA VAL A 292 9.86 -16.46 22.81
C VAL A 292 8.41 -16.04 23.08
N PRO A 293 8.11 -15.45 24.24
CA PRO A 293 6.76 -14.94 24.49
C PRO A 293 6.35 -13.90 23.46
N ARG A 294 5.09 -13.97 23.01
CA ARG A 294 4.51 -13.09 21.98
C ARG A 294 4.80 -11.61 22.20
N MET A 295 4.60 -11.12 23.42
CA MET A 295 4.81 -9.70 23.76
C MET A 295 6.29 -9.28 23.73
N VAL A 296 7.21 -10.21 24.01
CA VAL A 296 8.65 -9.96 23.87
C VAL A 296 9.00 -9.80 22.40
N MET A 297 8.49 -10.67 21.52
CA MET A 297 8.67 -10.55 20.07
C MET A 297 8.14 -9.20 19.54
N ILE A 298 6.91 -8.82 19.92
CA ILE A 298 6.30 -7.53 19.55
C ILE A 298 7.19 -6.36 19.97
N THR A 299 7.65 -6.37 21.22
CA THR A 299 8.49 -5.30 21.76
C THR A 299 9.82 -5.21 21.02
N LEU A 300 10.46 -6.33 20.72
CA LEU A 300 11.71 -6.37 19.96
C LEU A 300 11.54 -5.82 18.54
N ILE A 301 10.47 -6.22 17.83
CA ILE A 301 10.17 -5.70 16.49
C ILE A 301 9.98 -4.19 16.53
N LEU A 302 9.22 -3.67 17.50
CA LEU A 302 8.98 -2.24 17.66
C LEU A 302 10.27 -1.47 18.01
N LEU A 303 11.12 -2.00 18.89
CA LEU A 303 12.40 -1.38 19.23
C LEU A 303 13.31 -1.24 17.99
N ILE A 304 13.44 -2.31 17.20
CA ILE A 304 14.22 -2.27 15.95
C ILE A 304 13.59 -1.26 14.98
N SER A 305 12.26 -1.28 14.86
CA SER A 305 11.55 -0.37 13.96
C SER A 305 11.70 1.10 14.36
N VAL A 306 11.76 1.40 15.66
CA VAL A 306 12.02 2.74 16.20
C VAL A 306 13.40 3.23 15.80
N ILE A 307 14.43 2.40 15.94
CA ILE A 307 15.81 2.75 15.56
C ILE A 307 15.87 3.12 14.08
N ILE A 308 15.26 2.29 13.21
CA ILE A 308 15.23 2.56 11.77
C ILE A 308 14.40 3.81 11.46
N SER A 309 13.26 4.01 12.14
CA SER A 309 12.35 5.15 11.91
C SER A 309 12.99 6.54 12.18
N GLN A 310 14.11 6.59 12.90
CA GLN A 310 14.82 7.85 13.17
C GLN A 310 15.36 8.50 11.89
N VAL A 311 15.62 7.73 10.83
CA VAL A 311 16.19 8.21 9.56
C VAL A 311 15.30 9.25 8.84
N GLY A 312 13.99 9.24 9.06
CA GLY A 312 13.04 10.18 8.42
C GLY A 312 12.14 9.52 7.39
N TYR A 313 10.91 10.03 7.25
CA TYR A 313 9.86 9.34 6.49
C TYR A 313 10.16 9.35 4.99
N SER A 314 10.37 10.53 4.41
CA SER A 314 10.76 10.65 2.99
C SER A 314 12.04 9.89 2.68
N SER A 315 13.08 9.99 3.52
CA SER A 315 14.37 9.32 3.31
C SER A 315 14.23 7.79 3.29
N LEU A 316 13.52 7.22 4.27
CA LEU A 316 13.29 5.79 4.34
C LEU A 316 12.46 5.30 3.15
N LEU A 317 11.43 6.04 2.76
CA LEU A 317 10.56 5.68 1.63
C LEU A 317 11.36 5.69 0.32
N THR A 318 12.08 6.79 0.05
CA THR A 318 12.92 6.98 -1.15
C THR A 318 13.97 5.87 -1.29
N PHE A 319 14.53 5.38 -0.18
CA PHE A 319 15.54 4.32 -0.21
C PHE A 319 14.94 2.90 -0.25
N LEU A 320 14.05 2.58 0.70
CA LEU A 320 13.56 1.21 0.90
C LEU A 320 12.54 0.79 -0.16
N TYR A 321 11.68 1.69 -0.63
CA TYR A 321 10.57 1.28 -1.49
C TYR A 321 11.03 0.91 -2.90
N PRO A 322 11.93 1.67 -3.56
CA PRO A 322 12.52 1.22 -4.82
C PRO A 322 13.31 -0.08 -4.67
N LEU A 323 13.99 -0.29 -3.53
CA LEU A 323 14.69 -1.55 -3.24
C LEU A 323 13.70 -2.72 -3.16
N PHE A 324 12.62 -2.56 -2.38
CA PHE A 324 11.59 -3.58 -2.22
C PHE A 324 10.85 -3.85 -3.53
N GLY A 325 10.56 -2.81 -4.31
CA GLY A 325 9.95 -2.93 -5.63
C GLY A 325 10.83 -3.72 -6.60
N LYS A 326 12.15 -3.45 -6.65
CA LYS A 326 13.08 -4.25 -7.47
C LYS A 326 13.09 -5.73 -7.08
N ILE A 327 12.99 -6.02 -5.79
CA ILE A 327 12.91 -7.40 -5.32
C ILE A 327 11.57 -8.03 -5.74
N ALA A 328 10.49 -7.28 -5.58
CA ALA A 328 9.15 -7.71 -5.94
C ALA A 328 8.98 -7.92 -7.45
N LEU A 329 9.78 -7.26 -8.31
CA LEU A 329 9.75 -7.48 -9.76
C LEU A 329 9.95 -8.95 -10.12
N VAL A 330 10.75 -9.69 -9.35
CA VAL A 330 10.95 -11.13 -9.58
C VAL A 330 9.64 -11.90 -9.41
N VAL A 331 8.85 -11.57 -8.38
CA VAL A 331 7.51 -12.14 -8.15
C VAL A 331 6.57 -11.80 -9.31
N LEU A 332 6.60 -10.53 -9.75
CA LEU A 332 5.76 -10.04 -10.84
C LEU A 332 6.07 -10.74 -12.18
N VAL A 333 7.35 -10.90 -12.53
CA VAL A 333 7.77 -11.60 -13.76
C VAL A 333 7.32 -13.06 -13.76
N LEU A 334 7.49 -13.77 -12.66
CA LEU A 334 7.04 -15.17 -12.57
C LEU A 334 5.52 -15.28 -12.61
N MET A 335 4.81 -14.36 -11.96
CA MET A 335 3.35 -14.28 -12.08
C MET A 335 2.91 -14.06 -13.54
N ILE A 336 3.62 -13.26 -14.34
CA ILE A 336 3.32 -13.08 -15.77
C ILE A 336 3.54 -14.39 -16.53
N ILE A 337 4.67 -15.05 -16.34
CA ILE A 337 5.07 -16.25 -17.10
C ILE A 337 4.22 -17.48 -16.74
N LYS A 338 3.87 -17.66 -15.47
CA LYS A 338 3.13 -18.85 -15.02
C LYS A 338 1.73 -18.88 -15.63
N LYS A 339 1.40 -19.97 -16.33
CA LYS A 339 0.05 -20.18 -16.89
C LYS A 339 -0.95 -20.50 -15.78
N ILE A 340 -2.17 -20.02 -15.96
CA ILE A 340 -3.28 -20.34 -15.05
C ILE A 340 -3.63 -21.83 -15.26
N PRO A 341 -3.63 -22.67 -14.20
CA PRO A 341 -4.05 -24.07 -14.28
C PRO A 341 -5.49 -24.17 -14.81
N LYS A 342 -5.88 -25.26 -15.50
CA LYS A 342 -7.28 -25.44 -15.89
C LYS A 342 -8.17 -25.52 -14.65
N GLU A 343 -9.41 -25.07 -14.78
CA GLU A 343 -10.41 -25.20 -13.72
C GLU A 343 -10.62 -26.70 -13.47
N PHE A 344 -10.41 -27.15 -12.23
CA PHE A 344 -10.71 -28.52 -11.85
C PHE A 344 -12.24 -28.61 -11.74
N SER A 345 -12.86 -29.30 -12.70
CA SER A 345 -14.30 -29.57 -12.78
C SER A 345 -14.82 -30.33 -11.57
#